data_AF-T0ZQR7-F1
#
_entry.id   AF-T0ZQR7-F1
#
_cell.length_a   1.000
_cell.length_b   1.000
_cell.length_c   1.000
_cell.angle_alpha   90.00
_cell.angle_beta   90.00
_cell.angle_gamma   90.00
#
_symmetry.space_group_name_H-M   'P 1'
#
loop_
_entity.id
_entity.type
_entity.pdbx_description
1 polymer ?
#
loop_
_entity_poly.entity_id
_entity_poly.type
_entity_poly.pdbx_seq_one_letter_code
_entity_poly.pdbx_strand_id
1 'polypeptide(L)'
;MGWASSLVGVPNRPSKPKSETLVPIPTRFFVTSGRGINKTSELNAFDLALLKAGIGEQNLVSVSSVLPIGIRQIDRAEIARGAITHCVLARHSGGEGEVISAGIAFGFRTDGEGGYVAEGHLHGTQKSLKEFLKWRMEEIAHFRGVELKRIYYRTEELVIPMDHYGVCIAACVFLP
;
A
#
# COMPACT_ATOMS: atom_id res chain seq x y z
N MET A 1 -37.68 52.31 -23.22
CA MET A 1 -37.24 51.10 -23.95
C MET A 1 -35.85 50.75 -23.44
N GLY A 2 -35.73 49.60 -22.77
CA GLY A 2 -34.53 49.20 -22.03
C GLY A 2 -33.41 48.73 -22.94
N TRP A 3 -32.18 49.11 -22.61
CA TRP A 3 -30.95 48.66 -23.26
C TRP A 3 -30.50 47.36 -22.59
N ALA A 4 -30.52 46.25 -23.33
CA ALA A 4 -30.02 44.97 -22.85
C ALA A 4 -28.48 44.94 -22.93
N SER A 5 -27.85 44.79 -21.78
CA SER A 5 -26.40 44.60 -21.64
C SER A 5 -26.04 43.17 -22.08
N SER A 6 -25.26 43.05 -23.15
CA SER A 6 -24.70 41.80 -23.65
C SER A 6 -23.53 41.35 -22.76
N LEU A 7 -23.76 40.31 -21.96
CA LEU A 7 -22.71 39.62 -21.20
C LEU A 7 -21.79 38.85 -22.17
N VAL A 8 -20.56 39.33 -22.29
CA VAL A 8 -19.48 38.65 -23.01
C VAL A 8 -19.13 37.37 -22.23
N GLY A 9 -19.36 36.21 -22.85
CA GLY A 9 -19.02 34.91 -22.29
C GLY A 9 -17.51 34.79 -22.05
N VAL A 10 -17.13 34.38 -20.84
CA VAL A 10 -15.75 34.03 -20.50
C VAL A 10 -15.32 32.87 -21.39
N PRO A 11 -14.20 32.95 -22.14
CA PRO A 11 -13.76 31.85 -22.97
C PRO A 11 -13.43 30.63 -22.11
N ASN A 12 -14.07 29.51 -22.44
CA ASN A 12 -13.84 28.22 -21.80
C ASN A 12 -12.36 27.84 -21.98
N ARG A 13 -11.59 27.72 -20.89
CA ARG A 13 -10.20 27.25 -20.97
C ARG A 13 -10.21 25.86 -21.61
N PRO A 14 -9.39 25.60 -22.64
CA PRO A 14 -9.27 24.25 -23.17
C PRO A 14 -8.78 23.33 -22.05
N SER A 15 -9.59 22.32 -21.70
CA SER A 15 -9.16 21.25 -20.82
C SER A 15 -7.91 20.61 -21.43
N LYS A 16 -6.81 20.53 -20.67
CA LYS A 16 -5.60 19.83 -21.12
C LYS A 16 -5.99 18.45 -21.66
N PRO A 17 -5.49 18.03 -22.84
CA PRO A 17 -5.80 16.72 -23.37
C PRO A 17 -5.41 15.67 -22.32
N LYS A 18 -6.34 14.77 -22.00
CA LYS A 18 -6.02 13.58 -21.20
C LYS A 18 -5.01 12.78 -22.00
N SER A 19 -3.74 12.85 -21.62
CA SER A 19 -2.70 11.99 -22.16
C SER A 19 -3.15 10.56 -21.93
N GLU A 20 -3.53 9.83 -22.99
CA GLU A 20 -3.80 8.40 -22.90
C GLU A 20 -2.53 7.74 -22.36
N THR A 21 -2.62 7.24 -21.14
CA THR A 21 -1.48 6.60 -20.50
C THR A 21 -1.44 5.16 -20.99
N LEU A 22 -0.33 4.74 -21.60
CA LEU A 22 -0.14 3.39 -22.12
C LEU A 22 -0.10 2.31 -21.02
N VAL A 23 -0.07 2.72 -19.75
CA VAL A 23 0.05 1.87 -18.56
C VAL A 23 -1.09 2.23 -17.60
N PRO A 24 -1.76 1.25 -16.95
CA PRO A 24 -2.87 1.51 -16.05
C PRO A 24 -2.45 2.35 -14.85
N ILE A 25 -3.29 3.33 -14.48
CA ILE A 25 -3.16 4.12 -13.26
C ILE A 25 -4.28 3.68 -12.31
N PRO A 26 -3.97 3.21 -11.09
CA PRO A 26 -5.00 2.78 -10.15
C PRO A 26 -5.80 3.96 -9.60
N THR A 27 -7.12 3.81 -9.48
CA THR A 27 -8.00 4.83 -8.88
C THR A 27 -8.40 4.51 -7.44
N ARG A 28 -8.17 3.26 -7.01
CA ARG A 28 -8.49 2.79 -5.65
C ARG A 28 -7.35 1.96 -5.08
N PHE A 29 -7.26 1.91 -3.76
CA PHE A 29 -6.39 0.97 -3.06
C PHE A 29 -6.99 0.53 -1.74
N PHE A 30 -6.54 -0.62 -1.23
CA PHE A 30 -6.76 -1.00 0.16
C PHE A 30 -5.46 -1.53 0.75
N VAL A 31 -5.36 -1.54 2.07
CA VAL A 31 -4.20 -2.09 2.78
C VAL A 31 -4.65 -3.28 3.62
N THR A 32 -3.94 -4.40 3.48
CA THR A 32 -4.23 -5.64 4.18
C THR A 32 -2.97 -6.22 4.82
N SER A 33 -3.13 -7.18 5.71
CA SER A 33 -2.02 -7.86 6.36
C SER A 33 -2.43 -9.23 6.85
N GLY A 34 -1.43 -10.09 7.03
CA GLY A 34 -1.65 -11.45 7.51
C GLY A 34 -0.35 -12.08 8.01
N ARG A 35 -0.51 -13.16 8.77
CA ARG A 35 0.61 -13.93 9.33
C ARG A 35 0.34 -15.42 9.29
N GLY A 36 1.33 -16.20 8.94
CA GLY A 36 1.23 -17.65 8.83
C GLY A 36 2.32 -18.33 9.65
N ILE A 37 1.98 -19.50 10.19
CA ILE A 37 2.90 -20.40 10.88
C ILE A 37 2.71 -21.78 10.26
N ASN A 38 3.79 -22.49 9.97
CA ASN A 38 3.71 -23.84 9.44
C ASN A 38 4.91 -24.70 9.90
N LYS A 39 4.69 -25.98 10.19
CA LYS A 39 5.75 -26.92 10.58
C LYS A 39 6.58 -27.46 9.42
N THR A 40 6.02 -27.44 8.21
CA THR A 40 6.59 -28.13 7.05
C THR A 40 7.54 -27.24 6.27
N SER A 41 7.17 -25.99 5.99
CA SER A 41 8.01 -25.08 5.21
C SER A 41 7.64 -23.60 5.38
N GLU A 42 8.59 -22.72 5.12
CA GLU A 42 8.37 -21.28 5.01
C GLU A 42 7.34 -20.95 3.92
N LEU A 43 7.35 -21.68 2.79
CA LEU A 43 6.43 -21.43 1.68
C LEU A 43 4.97 -21.63 2.10
N ASN A 44 4.68 -22.69 2.87
CA ASN A 44 3.34 -22.92 3.40
C ASN A 44 2.95 -21.86 4.45
N ALA A 45 3.90 -21.39 5.26
CA ALA A 45 3.65 -20.28 6.18
C ALA A 45 3.34 -18.98 5.41
N PHE A 46 4.02 -18.73 4.30
CA PHE A 46 3.74 -17.58 3.43
C PHE A 46 2.35 -17.68 2.78
N ASP A 47 1.97 -18.84 2.26
CA ASP A 47 0.62 -19.06 1.70
C ASP A 47 -0.48 -18.81 2.74
N LEU A 48 -0.32 -19.34 3.96
CA LEU A 48 -1.23 -19.07 5.07
C LEU A 48 -1.30 -17.57 5.43
N ALA A 49 -0.18 -16.85 5.33
CA ALA A 49 -0.16 -15.41 5.56
C ALA A 49 -0.96 -14.66 4.47
N LEU A 50 -0.82 -15.06 3.21
CA LEU A 50 -1.59 -14.51 2.08
C LEU A 50 -3.08 -14.79 2.19
N LEU A 51 -3.47 -16.01 2.57
CA LEU A 51 -4.86 -16.40 2.81
C LEU A 51 -5.49 -15.56 3.91
N LYS A 52 -4.78 -15.35 5.05
CA LYS A 52 -5.28 -14.49 6.14
C LYS A 52 -5.34 -13.01 5.76
N ALA A 53 -4.44 -12.55 4.89
CA ALA A 53 -4.51 -11.21 4.30
C ALA A 53 -5.63 -11.09 3.24
N GLY A 54 -6.26 -12.20 2.86
CA GLY A 54 -7.34 -12.23 1.88
C GLY A 54 -6.87 -11.94 0.45
N ILE A 55 -5.58 -12.21 0.17
CA ILE A 55 -4.95 -12.00 -1.15
C ILE A 55 -4.20 -13.26 -1.65
N GLY A 56 -4.50 -14.43 -1.08
CA GLY A 56 -3.85 -15.71 -1.42
C GLY A 56 -4.31 -16.35 -2.72
N GLU A 57 -5.43 -15.89 -3.28
CA GLU A 57 -5.98 -16.43 -4.53
C GLU A 57 -5.56 -15.58 -5.75
N GLN A 58 -4.68 -14.59 -5.58
CA GLN A 58 -4.25 -13.67 -6.62
C GLN A 58 -2.80 -13.92 -7.05
N ASN A 59 -2.49 -13.56 -8.30
CA ASN A 59 -1.12 -13.50 -8.79
C ASN A 59 -0.55 -12.12 -8.47
N LEU A 60 0.21 -12.01 -7.37
CA LEU A 60 0.73 -10.72 -6.91
C LEU A 60 1.89 -10.23 -7.78
N VAL A 61 1.82 -8.97 -8.21
CA VAL A 61 2.91 -8.25 -8.89
C VAL A 61 3.37 -7.12 -7.99
N SER A 62 4.61 -7.22 -7.51
CA SER A 62 5.20 -6.15 -6.70
C SER A 62 5.43 -4.91 -7.55
N VAL A 63 4.93 -3.77 -7.08
CA VAL A 63 5.16 -2.44 -7.67
C VAL A 63 5.84 -1.52 -6.67
N SER A 64 6.31 -0.38 -7.16
CA SER A 64 6.86 0.69 -6.32
C SER A 64 5.75 1.46 -5.60
N SER A 65 6.15 2.51 -4.88
CA SER A 65 5.42 3.01 -3.72
C SER A 65 4.67 4.34 -3.92
N VAL A 66 4.02 4.53 -5.07
CA VAL A 66 3.32 5.79 -5.41
C VAL A 66 1.81 5.66 -5.31
N LEU A 67 1.16 6.61 -4.61
CA LEU A 67 -0.29 6.81 -4.62
C LEU A 67 -0.62 7.94 -5.61
N PRO A 68 -1.32 7.68 -6.73
CA PRO A 68 -1.67 8.71 -7.71
C PRO A 68 -2.60 9.78 -7.17
N ILE A 69 -2.67 10.91 -7.89
CA ILE A 69 -3.63 11.99 -7.62
C ILE A 69 -5.05 11.44 -7.68
N GLY A 70 -5.84 11.72 -6.64
CA GLY A 70 -7.25 11.33 -6.58
C GLY A 70 -7.52 9.86 -6.25
N ILE A 71 -6.48 9.05 -5.98
CA ILE A 71 -6.67 7.66 -5.56
C ILE A 71 -7.44 7.60 -4.24
N ARG A 72 -8.39 6.67 -4.13
CA ARG A 72 -9.25 6.51 -2.95
C ARG A 72 -8.89 5.25 -2.18
N GLN A 73 -8.70 5.40 -0.87
CA GLN A 73 -8.66 4.24 0.01
C GLN A 73 -10.06 3.65 0.13
N ILE A 74 -10.17 2.33 -0.01
CA ILE A 74 -11.39 1.57 0.23
C ILE A 74 -11.14 0.47 1.27
N ASP A 75 -12.22 -0.11 1.79
CA ASP A 75 -12.13 -1.36 2.52
C ASP A 75 -11.68 -2.50 1.60
N ARG A 76 -11.19 -3.58 2.19
CA ARG A 76 -10.75 -4.76 1.43
C ARG A 76 -11.87 -5.22 0.50
N ALA A 77 -11.58 -5.25 -0.80
CA ALA A 77 -12.48 -5.73 -1.82
C ALA A 77 -12.16 -7.18 -2.19
N GLU A 78 -13.17 -7.93 -2.61
CA GLU A 78 -12.94 -9.23 -3.23
C GLU A 78 -12.31 -9.04 -4.62
N ILE A 79 -11.27 -9.82 -4.88
CA ILE A 79 -10.57 -9.84 -6.16
C ILE A 79 -10.77 -11.23 -6.75
N ALA A 80 -11.02 -11.31 -8.06
CA ALA A 80 -11.18 -12.59 -8.73
C ALA A 80 -9.92 -13.47 -8.56
N ARG A 81 -10.15 -14.78 -8.39
CA ARG A 81 -9.07 -15.76 -8.35
C ARG A 81 -8.25 -15.72 -9.64
N GLY A 82 -6.92 -15.77 -9.50
CA GLY A 82 -5.95 -15.73 -10.60
C GLY A 82 -5.67 -14.34 -11.17
N ALA A 83 -6.33 -13.29 -10.69
CA ALA A 83 -6.10 -11.93 -11.18
C ALA A 83 -4.65 -11.46 -10.94
N ILE A 84 -4.05 -10.84 -11.95
CA ILE A 84 -2.77 -10.13 -11.82
C ILE A 84 -2.99 -8.89 -10.96
N THR A 85 -2.49 -8.91 -9.74
CA THR A 85 -2.83 -7.95 -8.69
C THR A 85 -1.58 -7.18 -8.28
N HIS A 86 -1.54 -5.90 -8.65
CA HIS A 86 -0.40 -5.03 -8.36
C HIS A 86 -0.45 -4.56 -6.91
N CYS A 87 0.66 -4.70 -6.18
CA CYS A 87 0.72 -4.26 -4.79
C CYS A 87 2.13 -3.84 -4.37
N VAL A 88 2.23 -2.98 -3.37
CA VAL A 88 3.44 -2.89 -2.55
C VAL A 88 3.35 -3.99 -1.50
N LEU A 89 4.33 -4.89 -1.43
CA LEU A 89 4.33 -6.03 -0.52
C LEU A 89 5.50 -5.93 0.47
N ALA A 90 5.19 -5.87 1.75
CA ALA A 90 6.12 -6.15 2.84
C ALA A 90 5.98 -7.63 3.22
N ARG A 91 7.10 -8.32 3.36
CA ARG A 91 7.18 -9.70 3.83
C ARG A 91 8.38 -9.86 4.74
N HIS A 92 8.21 -10.59 5.84
CA HIS A 92 9.32 -11.15 6.59
C HIS A 92 9.07 -12.62 6.89
N SER A 93 10.12 -13.43 6.85
CA SER A 93 10.10 -14.80 7.35
C SER A 93 11.07 -14.94 8.52
N GLY A 94 10.82 -15.94 9.34
CA GLY A 94 11.67 -16.29 10.47
C GLY A 94 11.55 -17.75 10.86
N GLY A 95 12.45 -18.15 11.74
CA GLY A 95 12.49 -19.47 12.35
C GLY A 95 11.94 -19.47 13.78
N GLU A 96 11.92 -20.65 14.37
CA GLU A 96 11.51 -20.86 15.76
C GLU A 96 12.16 -19.90 16.77
N GLY A 97 11.39 -19.48 17.77
CA GLY A 97 11.85 -18.59 18.84
C GLY A 97 12.04 -17.13 18.43
N GLU A 98 12.03 -16.82 17.13
CA GLU A 98 12.18 -15.45 16.66
C GLU A 98 10.88 -14.64 16.79
N VAL A 99 11.05 -13.32 16.92
CA VAL A 99 9.96 -12.35 16.75
C VAL A 99 10.19 -11.64 15.43
N ILE A 100 9.21 -11.67 14.54
CA ILE A 100 9.27 -11.01 13.24
C ILE A 100 8.12 -10.05 13.05
N SER A 101 8.35 -8.97 12.31
CA SER A 101 7.31 -8.02 11.94
C SER A 101 7.42 -7.59 10.48
N ALA A 102 6.27 -7.35 9.83
CA ALA A 102 6.20 -6.77 8.48
C ALA A 102 5.05 -5.75 8.41
N GLY A 103 5.19 -4.72 7.58
CA GLY A 103 4.23 -3.63 7.56
C GLY A 103 4.32 -2.69 6.38
N ILE A 104 3.20 -2.00 6.17
CA ILE A 104 3.01 -0.92 5.24
C ILE A 104 2.72 0.36 6.04
N ALA A 105 3.39 1.45 5.69
CA ALA A 105 2.99 2.80 6.02
C ALA A 105 2.59 3.54 4.74
N PHE A 106 1.66 4.47 4.83
CA PHE A 106 1.33 5.35 3.71
C PHE A 106 0.84 6.71 4.18
N GLY A 107 1.03 7.71 3.33
CA GLY A 107 0.63 9.08 3.62
C GLY A 107 0.39 9.86 2.33
N PHE A 108 -0.55 10.80 2.40
CA PHE A 108 -0.85 11.71 1.31
C PHE A 108 -0.09 13.00 1.47
N ARG A 109 0.32 13.60 0.35
CA ARG A 109 0.97 14.91 0.34
C ARG A 109 0.01 16.00 0.77
N THR A 110 0.52 17.07 1.38
CA THR A 110 -0.28 18.23 1.79
C THR A 110 -0.80 19.03 0.61
N ASP A 111 -0.04 19.10 -0.49
CA ASP A 111 -0.38 19.78 -1.75
C ASP A 111 -1.47 19.12 -2.60
N GLY A 112 -1.89 17.90 -2.24
CA GLY A 112 -2.92 17.15 -2.96
C GLY A 112 -2.43 16.38 -4.18
N GLU A 113 -1.12 16.38 -4.48
CA GLU A 113 -0.52 15.70 -5.64
C GLU A 113 -0.25 14.20 -5.37
N GLY A 114 -1.24 13.52 -4.77
CA GLY A 114 -1.17 12.09 -4.43
C GLY A 114 -0.47 11.79 -3.11
N GLY A 115 0.30 10.71 -3.06
CA GLY A 115 0.95 10.23 -1.83
C GLY A 115 1.98 9.14 -2.08
N TYR A 116 2.47 8.57 -0.98
CA TYR A 116 3.49 7.53 -1.01
C TYR A 116 3.17 6.41 -0.03
N VAL A 117 3.77 5.26 -0.33
CA VAL A 117 3.75 4.06 0.50
C VAL A 117 5.20 3.79 0.95
N ALA A 118 5.37 3.15 2.10
CA ALA A 118 6.62 2.55 2.51
C ALA A 118 6.36 1.16 3.06
N GLU A 119 7.10 0.20 2.57
CA GLU A 119 7.18 -1.16 3.08
C GLU A 119 8.35 -1.32 4.03
N GLY A 120 8.20 -2.21 5.01
CA GLY A 120 9.23 -2.50 5.98
C GLY A 120 9.02 -3.85 6.65
N HIS A 121 10.13 -4.45 7.07
CA HIS A 121 10.16 -5.67 7.85
C HIS A 121 11.42 -5.71 8.73
N LEU A 122 11.36 -6.46 9.83
CA LEU A 122 12.51 -6.67 10.72
C LEU A 122 12.30 -7.88 11.64
N HIS A 123 13.40 -8.40 12.19
CA HIS A 123 13.37 -9.22 13.41
C HIS A 123 13.16 -8.29 14.60
N GLY A 124 12.00 -8.40 15.23
CA GLY A 124 11.59 -7.55 16.33
C GLY A 124 10.10 -7.20 16.28
N THR A 125 9.73 -6.24 17.12
CA THR A 125 8.33 -5.94 17.43
C THR A 125 7.66 -4.99 16.44
N GLN A 126 6.33 -4.99 16.46
CA GLN A 126 5.48 -4.02 15.77
C GLN A 126 5.84 -2.58 16.15
N LYS A 127 6.26 -2.34 17.40
CA LYS A 127 6.65 -1.00 17.86
C LYS A 127 7.89 -0.52 17.11
N SER A 128 8.96 -1.33 17.11
CA SER A 128 10.19 -1.02 16.38
C SER A 128 9.93 -0.87 14.88
N LEU A 129 9.05 -1.70 14.31
CA LEU A 129 8.66 -1.59 12.92
C LEU A 129 7.92 -0.28 12.62
N LYS A 130 7.02 0.19 13.49
CA LYS A 130 6.33 1.47 13.30
C LYS A 130 7.29 2.66 13.36
N GLU A 131 8.27 2.63 14.25
CA GLU A 131 9.32 3.65 14.32
C GLU A 131 10.16 3.66 13.04
N PHE A 132 10.57 2.48 12.56
CA PHE A 132 11.29 2.32 11.29
C PHE A 132 10.48 2.84 10.08
N LEU A 133 9.20 2.47 9.99
CA LEU A 133 8.31 2.91 8.92
C LEU A 133 8.06 4.43 8.97
N LYS A 134 7.94 5.01 10.17
CA LYS A 134 7.81 6.46 10.34
C LYS A 134 9.03 7.18 9.76
N TRP A 135 10.22 6.73 10.15
CA TRP A 135 11.48 7.26 9.63
C TRP A 135 11.59 7.12 8.11
N ARG A 136 11.25 5.95 7.54
CA ARG A 136 11.19 5.73 6.08
C ARG A 136 10.26 6.73 5.36
N MET A 137 9.08 6.98 5.92
CA MET A 137 8.14 7.95 5.34
C MET A 137 8.69 9.39 5.41
N GLU A 138 9.38 9.75 6.50
CA GLU A 138 10.06 11.04 6.66
C GLU A 138 11.19 11.21 5.64
N GLU A 139 11.99 10.16 5.39
CA GLU A 139 13.03 10.18 4.34
C GLU A 139 12.42 10.34 2.95
N ILE A 140 11.35 9.59 2.63
CA ILE A 140 10.65 9.72 1.34
C ILE A 140 10.18 11.15 1.13
N ALA A 141 9.61 11.78 2.16
CA ALA A 141 9.14 13.15 2.14
C ALA A 141 10.31 14.13 1.93
N HIS A 142 11.39 13.96 2.69
CA HIS A 142 12.59 14.79 2.62
C HIS A 142 13.24 14.76 1.23
N PHE A 143 13.53 13.57 0.70
CA PHE A 143 14.19 13.43 -0.61
C PHE A 143 13.35 13.96 -1.77
N ARG A 144 12.04 14.05 -1.59
CA ARG A 144 11.11 14.56 -2.61
C ARG A 144 10.73 16.03 -2.40
N GLY A 145 11.19 16.66 -1.32
CA GLY A 145 10.84 18.04 -0.98
C GLY A 145 9.34 18.24 -0.78
N VAL A 146 8.67 17.25 -0.17
CA VAL A 146 7.22 17.29 0.07
C VAL A 146 6.91 17.18 1.55
N GLU A 147 5.73 17.65 1.94
CA GLU A 147 5.17 17.40 3.25
C GLU A 147 4.04 16.36 3.16
N LEU A 148 3.98 15.49 4.16
CA LEU A 148 2.92 14.50 4.29
C LEU A 148 1.91 14.93 5.35
N LYS A 149 0.64 14.58 5.11
CA LYS A 149 -0.42 14.62 6.12
C LYS A 149 -0.18 13.49 7.16
N ARG A 150 -1.24 13.06 7.83
CA ARG A 150 -1.19 11.88 8.71
C ARG A 150 -0.64 10.65 7.97
N ILE A 151 0.31 9.97 8.61
CA ILE A 151 0.80 8.65 8.19
C ILE A 151 -0.10 7.57 8.82
N TYR A 152 -0.52 6.62 8.00
CA TYR A 152 -1.29 5.45 8.38
C TYR A 152 -0.41 4.21 8.32
N TYR A 153 -0.72 3.21 9.15
CA TYR A 153 0.09 2.00 9.28
C TYR A 153 -0.79 0.76 9.27
N ARG A 154 -0.32 -0.29 8.60
CA ARG A 154 -0.83 -1.66 8.72
C ARG A 154 0.36 -2.57 8.95
N THR A 155 0.37 -3.27 10.08
CA THR A 155 1.53 -4.05 10.55
C THR A 155 1.08 -5.38 11.11
N GLU A 156 1.94 -6.39 11.00
CA GLU A 156 1.81 -7.68 11.67
C GLU A 156 3.09 -7.96 12.45
N GLU A 157 2.91 -8.64 13.58
CA GLU A 157 3.98 -9.20 14.41
C GLU A 157 3.66 -10.68 14.65
N LEU A 158 4.72 -11.49 14.73
CA LEU A 158 4.62 -12.90 15.00
C LEU A 158 5.79 -13.34 15.88
N VAL A 159 5.45 -13.94 17.01
CA VAL A 159 6.38 -14.77 17.78
C VAL A 159 6.25 -16.20 17.25
N ILE A 160 7.34 -16.77 16.77
CA ILE A 160 7.33 -18.05 16.08
C ILE A 160 7.52 -19.17 17.10
N PRO A 161 6.57 -20.12 17.24
CA PRO A 161 6.72 -21.25 18.14
C PRO A 161 7.88 -22.18 17.75
N MET A 162 8.37 -22.98 18.70
CA MET A 162 9.33 -24.05 18.43
C MET A 162 8.84 -25.01 17.35
N ASP A 163 9.75 -25.53 16.53
CA ASP A 163 9.49 -26.45 15.41
C ASP A 163 8.55 -25.87 14.33
N HIS A 164 8.54 -24.55 14.14
CA HIS A 164 7.76 -23.92 13.08
C HIS A 164 8.55 -22.86 12.31
N TYR A 165 8.14 -22.68 11.05
CA TYR A 165 8.41 -21.49 10.25
C TYR A 165 7.32 -20.46 10.48
N GLY A 166 7.67 -19.18 10.47
CA GLY A 166 6.73 -18.07 10.57
C GLY A 166 6.92 -17.04 9.47
N VAL A 167 5.82 -16.44 9.02
CA VAL A 167 5.81 -15.37 8.02
C VAL A 167 4.82 -14.28 8.41
N CYS A 168 5.26 -13.03 8.33
CA CYS A 168 4.40 -11.84 8.41
C CYS A 168 4.36 -11.15 7.05
N ILE A 169 3.19 -10.66 6.64
CA ILE A 169 3.04 -9.83 5.46
C ILE A 169 2.14 -8.61 5.72
N ALA A 170 2.37 -7.56 4.95
CA ALA A 170 1.43 -6.47 4.77
C ALA A 170 1.49 -5.99 3.31
N ALA A 171 0.35 -5.60 2.74
CA ALA A 171 0.27 -5.20 1.35
C ALA A 171 -0.61 -3.97 1.14
N CYS A 172 -0.17 -3.06 0.28
CA CYS A 172 -1.00 -2.01 -0.32
C CYS A 172 -1.41 -2.47 -1.71
N VAL A 173 -2.67 -2.85 -1.89
CA VAL A 173 -3.19 -3.42 -3.13
C VAL A 173 -3.84 -2.34 -3.98
N PHE A 174 -3.44 -2.25 -5.25
CA PHE A 174 -3.93 -1.27 -6.20
C PHE A 174 -5.04 -1.86 -7.07
N LEU A 175 -6.10 -1.07 -7.27
CA LEU A 175 -7.27 -1.44 -8.05
C LEU A 175 -7.58 -0.36 -9.12
N PRO A 176 -8.17 -0.76 -10.26
CA PRO A 176 -8.66 0.17 -11.27
C PRO A 176 -9.67 1.17 -10.71
#